data_AF-A0A483SDF3-F1
#
_entry.id   AF-A0A483SDF3-F1
#
_cell.length_a   1.000
_cell.length_b   1.000
_cell.length_c   1.000
_cell.angle_alpha   90.00
_cell.angle_beta   90.00
_cell.angle_gamma   90.00
#
_symmetry.space_group_name_H-M   'P 1'
#
loop_
_entity.id
_entity.type
_entity.pdbx_description
1 polymer ?
#
loop_
_entity_poly.entity_id
_entity_poly.type
_entity_poly.pdbx_seq_one_letter_code
_entity_poly.pdbx_strand_id
1 'polypeptide(L)' 'YMQLSNDYENQKIAYMLSRGDISKFSSTLDALRNHNISFDKTPHPPQEKLIAGLTEAIAAQTKSKFKNEN' A
#
# COMPACT_ATOMS: atom_id res chain seq x y z
N TYR A 1 8.16 -8.42 -19.12
CA TYR A 1 7.98 -6.96 -19.16
C TYR A 1 7.62 -6.49 -17.76
N MET A 2 8.62 -6.38 -16.88
CA MET A 2 8.43 -5.92 -15.52
C MET A 2 9.04 -4.52 -15.36
N GLN A 3 8.31 -3.62 -14.70
CA GLN A 3 8.87 -2.62 -13.78
C GLN A 3 9.69 -1.43 -14.32
N LEU A 4 9.46 -0.92 -15.54
CA LEU A 4 10.03 0.40 -15.90
C LEU A 4 9.56 1.52 -14.95
N SER A 5 8.34 1.43 -14.41
CA SER A 5 7.80 2.37 -13.44
C SER A 5 8.51 2.30 -12.08
N ASN A 6 8.86 1.10 -11.62
CA ASN A 6 9.46 0.92 -10.28
C ASN A 6 10.96 1.23 -10.30
N ASP A 7 11.64 1.09 -11.45
CA ASP A 7 13.09 1.32 -11.52
C ASP A 7 13.47 2.78 -11.25
N TYR A 8 12.69 3.74 -11.75
CA TYR A 8 12.94 5.17 -11.50
C TYR A 8 12.83 5.51 -10.01
N GLU A 9 11.79 5.02 -9.33
CA GLU A 9 11.64 5.27 -7.89
C GLU A 9 12.70 4.53 -7.07
N ASN A 10 13.08 3.33 -7.48
CA ASN A 10 14.20 2.61 -6.87
C ASN A 10 15.50 3.40 -6.97
N GLN A 11 15.80 4.00 -8.12
CA GLN A 11 16.98 4.86 -8.31
C GLN A 11 16.92 6.12 -7.44
N LYS A 12 15.75 6.76 -7.32
CA LYS A 12 15.56 7.95 -6.49
C LYS A 12 15.76 7.65 -5.00
N ILE A 13 15.17 6.56 -4.50
CA ILE A 13 15.34 6.11 -3.12
C ILE A 13 16.81 5.76 -2.86
N ALA A 14 17.45 4.98 -3.74
CA ALA A 14 18.86 4.63 -3.61
C ALA A 14 19.75 5.86 -3.58
N TYR A 15 19.47 6.86 -4.42
CA TYR A 15 20.20 8.14 -4.42
C TYR A 15 20.06 8.87 -3.09
N MET A 16 18.83 9.05 -2.58
CA MET A 16 18.58 9.71 -1.30
C MET A 16 19.28 9.02 -0.13
N LEU A 17 19.28 7.67 -0.10
CA LEU A 17 19.89 6.89 0.97
C LEU A 17 21.42 6.85 0.89
N SER A 18 21.98 6.95 -0.31
CA SER A 18 23.43 6.91 -0.53
C SER A 18 24.17 8.09 0.11
N ARG A 19 23.52 9.25 0.26
CA ARG A 19 24.14 10.52 0.68
C ARG A 19 25.44 10.84 -0.11
N GLY A 20 25.50 10.45 -1.38
CA GLY A 20 26.65 10.65 -2.27
C GLY A 20 27.68 9.51 -2.29
N ASP A 21 27.49 8.45 -1.50
CA ASP A 21 28.35 7.26 -1.50
C ASP A 21 27.93 6.28 -2.62
N ILE A 22 28.77 6.14 -3.65
CA ILE A 22 28.51 5.32 -4.83
C ILE A 22 28.38 3.83 -4.50
N SER A 23 29.14 3.33 -3.51
CA SER A 23 29.07 1.93 -3.11
C SER A 23 27.72 1.63 -2.47
N LYS A 24 27.26 2.54 -1.58
CA LYS A 24 25.94 2.43 -0.95
C LYS A 24 24.79 2.61 -1.94
N PHE A 25 24.93 3.51 -2.91
CA PHE A 25 23.96 3.67 -3.98
C PHE A 25 23.74 2.33 -4.71
N SER A 26 24.84 1.72 -5.17
CA SER A 26 24.80 0.48 -5.95
C SER A 26 24.19 -0.67 -5.15
N SER A 27 24.63 -0.88 -3.90
CA SER A 27 24.09 -1.95 -3.06
C SER A 27 22.61 -1.74 -2.70
N THR A 28 22.18 -0.50 -2.50
CA THR A 28 20.79 -0.17 -2.18
C THR A 28 19.88 -0.35 -3.40
N LEU A 29 20.34 0.08 -4.58
CA LEU A 29 19.59 -0.07 -5.82
C LEU A 29 19.38 -1.54 -6.17
N ASP A 30 20.41 -2.37 -6.04
CA ASP A 30 20.29 -3.82 -6.26
C ASP A 30 19.33 -4.47 -5.27
N ALA A 31 19.37 -4.06 -4.00
CA ALA A 31 18.42 -4.53 -3.00
C ALA A 31 16.97 -4.18 -3.38
N LEU A 32 16.71 -2.95 -3.82
CA LEU A 32 15.38 -2.49 -4.22
C LEU A 32 14.87 -3.13 -5.51
N ARG A 33 15.77 -3.50 -6.43
CA ARG A 33 15.41 -4.24 -7.66
C ARG A 33 15.09 -5.71 -7.39
N ASN A 34 15.84 -6.32 -6.47
CA ASN A 34 15.67 -7.72 -6.11
C ASN A 34 14.43 -7.96 -5.23
N HIS A 35 13.98 -6.94 -4.49
CA HIS A 35 12.74 -7.01 -3.72
C HIS A 35 11.61 -6.41 -4.55
N ASN A 36 10.54 -7.17 -4.79
CA ASN A 36 9.37 -6.69 -5.53
C ASN A 36 8.48 -5.79 -4.63
N ILE A 37 9.05 -4.69 -4.14
CA ILE A 37 8.34 -3.68 -3.36
C ILE A 37 7.57 -2.83 -4.36
N SER A 38 6.26 -3.08 -4.47
CA SER A 38 5.37 -2.20 -5.20
C SER A 38 5.01 -1.02 -4.30
N PHE A 39 5.38 0.19 -4.72
CA PHE A 39 4.95 1.44 -4.07
C PHE A 39 3.57 1.89 -4.56
N ASP A 40 2.80 0.97 -5.13
CA ASP A 40 1.43 1.22 -5.52
C ASP A 40 0.67 1.75 -4.31
N LYS A 41 0.00 2.89 -4.49
CA LYS A 41 -0.91 3.41 -3.47
C LYS A 41 -1.85 2.27 -3.09
N THR A 42 -1.97 1.99 -1.79
CA THR A 42 -2.97 1.05 -1.27
C THR A 42 -4.27 1.28 -2.03
N PRO A 43 -4.81 0.25 -2.71
CA PRO A 43 -6.03 0.41 -3.49
C PRO A 43 -7.08 0.99 -2.54
N HIS A 44 -7.51 2.22 -2.79
CA HIS A 44 -8.63 2.75 -2.04
C HIS A 44 -9.81 1.86 -2.44
N PRO A 45 -10.56 1.28 -1.49
CA PRO A 45 -11.76 0.57 -1.85
C PRO A 45 -12.61 1.54 -2.69
N PRO A 46 -13.20 1.09 -3.82
CA PRO A 46 -14.18 1.89 -4.55
C PRO A 46 -15.14 2.50 -3.52
N GLN A 47 -15.48 3.78 -3.67
CA GLN A 47 -16.32 4.47 -2.68
C GLN A 47 -17.60 3.69 -2.36
N GLU A 48 -18.14 3.02 -3.38
CA GLU A 48 -19.26 2.08 -3.27
C GLU A 48 -19.04 0.96 -2.24
N LYS A 49 -17.83 0.39 -2.15
CA LYS A 49 -17.48 -0.65 -1.16
C LYS A 49 -17.36 -0.08 0.26
N LEU A 50 -16.91 1.16 0.41
CA LEU A 50 -16.89 1.83 1.72
C LEU A 50 -18.31 2.08 2.22
N ILE A 51 -19.19 2.58 1.34
CA ILE A 51 -20.60 2.83 1.64
C ILE A 51 -21.30 1.52 1.99
N ALA A 52 -21.12 0.46 1.19
CA ALA A 52 -21.69 -0.86 1.46
C ALA A 52 -21.26 -1.41 2.83
N GLY A 53 -19.96 -1.34 3.14
CA GLY A 53 -19.44 -1.79 4.44
C GLY A 53 -19.98 -0.99 5.62
N LEU A 54 -20.14 0.33 5.47
CA LEU A 54 -20.77 1.19 6.47
C LEU A 54 -22.24 0.82 6.68
N THR A 55 -23.00 0.62 5.61
CA THR A 55 -24.41 0.21 5.67
C THR A 55 -24.57 -1.15 6.35
N GLU A 56 -23.72 -2.13 6.03
CA GLU A 56 -23.75 -3.45 6.66
C GLU A 56 -23.40 -3.38 8.15
N ALA A 57 -22.38 -2.60 8.53
CA ALA A 57 -22.01 -2.43 9.93
C ALA A 57 -23.14 -1.81 10.76
N ILE A 58 -23.82 -0.79 10.22
CA ILE A 58 -24.99 -0.17 10.86
C ILE A 58 -26.14 -1.16 10.97
N ALA A 59 -26.42 -1.93 9.91
CA ALA A 59 -27.47 -2.95 9.91
C ALA A 59 -27.20 -4.10 10.90
N ALA A 60 -25.93 -4.47 11.10
CA ALA A 60 -25.53 -5.46 12.09
C ALA A 60 -25.70 -4.94 13.54
N GLN A 61 -25.39 -3.66 13.79
CA GLN A 61 -25.59 -3.04 15.10
C GLN A 61 -27.07 -2.86 15.46
N THR A 62 -27.93 -2.55 14.49
CA THR A 62 -29.38 -2.44 14.77
C THR A 62 -29.99 -3.81 15.04
N LYS A 63 -29.63 -4.84 14.28
CA LYS A 63 -30.07 -6.22 14.54
C LYS A 63 -29.60 -6.78 15.89
N SER A 64 -28.40 -6.41 16.37
CA SER A 64 -27.91 -6.86 17.66
C SER A 64 -28.62 -6.19 18.85
N LYS A 65 -29.06 -4.93 18.71
CA LYS A 65 -29.88 -4.25 19.73
C LYS A 65 -31.26 -4.89 19.89
N PHE A 66 -31.93 -5.26 18.80
CA PHE A 66 -33.27 -5.88 18.86
C PHE A 66 -33.29 -7.31 19.40
N LYS A 67 -32.14 -8.01 19.49
CA LYS A 67 -32.08 -9.39 20.00
C LYS A 67 -31.91 -9.47 21.53
N ASN A 68 -31.58 -8.35 22.18
CA ASN A 68 -31.37 -8.28 23.64
C ASN A 68 -32.56 -7.68 24.41
N GLU A 69 -33.69 -7.37 23.75
CA GLU A 69 -34.87 -6.74 24.37
C GLU A 69 -36.11 -7.66 24.44
N ASN A 70 -35.96 -8.99 24.28
CA ASN A 70 -37.03 -9.97 24.51
C ASN A 70 -36.65 -10.98 25.59
#